data_AF-A0A3C0ZPA7-F1
#
_entry.id   AF-A0A3C0ZPA7-F1
#
_cell.length_a   1.000
_cell.length_b   1.000
_cell.length_c   1.000
_cell.angle_alpha   90.00
_cell.angle_beta   90.00
_cell.angle_gamma   90.00
#
_symmetry.space_group_name_H-M   'P 1'
#
loop_
_entity.id
_entity.type
_entity.pdbx_description
1 polymer ?
#
loop_
_entity_poly.entity_id
_entity_poly.type
_entity_poly.pdbx_seq_one_letter_code
_entity_poly.pdbx_strand_id
1 'polypeptide(L)'
;MFGCEAPGDRRIELLTRHGKKGNGLNSYWELVQARICPKCYSGDKRGNCMISAGSECSLRAFLPEIVTTINNIHSHSYQAYVEALRNNVCINCDVRRPDGTCWKREALECALDRYYPLVIETVERVKADVRNDRFVQTVS
;
A
#
# COMPACT_ATOMS: atom_id res chain seq x y z
N MET A 1 -25.54 -17.04 -25.16
CA MET A 1 -25.03 -15.66 -25.02
C MET A 1 -25.23 -15.26 -23.56
N PHE A 2 -24.22 -15.46 -22.72
CA PHE A 2 -24.31 -15.12 -21.29
C PHE A 2 -23.69 -13.75 -21.08
N GLY A 3 -24.53 -12.78 -20.69
CA GLY A 3 -24.12 -11.45 -20.28
C GLY A 3 -23.38 -11.51 -18.94
N CYS A 4 -22.18 -10.93 -18.91
CA CYS A 4 -21.46 -10.64 -17.68
C CYS A 4 -21.79 -9.21 -17.26
N GLU A 5 -22.87 -9.02 -16.49
CA GLU A 5 -23.07 -7.79 -15.74
C GLU A 5 -22.22 -7.85 -14.45
N ALA A 6 -21.21 -6.98 -14.37
CA ALA A 6 -20.37 -6.83 -13.19
C ALA A 6 -21.17 -6.15 -12.07
N PRO A 7 -21.26 -6.73 -10.85
CA PRO A 7 -21.81 -6.01 -9.72
C PRO A 7 -20.86 -4.89 -9.30
N GLY A 8 -21.35 -3.65 -9.42
CA GLY A 8 -20.64 -2.42 -9.14
C GLY A 8 -19.96 -2.38 -7.76
N ASP A 9 -18.71 -1.93 -7.79
CA ASP A 9 -17.80 -1.66 -6.69
C ASP A 9 -18.34 -0.54 -5.78
N ARG A 10 -19.26 -0.89 -4.88
CA ARG A 10 -19.85 0.01 -3.87
C ARG A 10 -19.20 -0.11 -2.49
N ARG A 11 -18.00 -0.70 -2.39
CA ARG A 11 -17.33 -0.91 -1.10
C ARG A 11 -16.20 0.08 -0.83
N ILE A 12 -15.67 0.74 -1.86
CA ILE A 12 -14.63 1.77 -1.69
C ILE A 12 -15.21 3.13 -1.24
N GLU A 13 -16.46 3.46 -1.60
CA GLU A 13 -17.08 4.76 -1.23
C GLU A 13 -17.49 4.90 0.24
N LEU A 14 -17.48 3.81 1.02
CA LEU A 14 -17.93 3.82 2.41
C LEU A 14 -16.81 4.11 3.43
N LEU A 15 -15.53 3.99 3.04
CA LEU A 15 -14.41 4.32 3.93
C LEU A 15 -14.06 5.82 3.94
N THR A 16 -14.53 6.59 2.97
CA THR A 16 -14.23 8.02 2.82
C THR A 16 -15.23 8.96 3.51
N ARG A 17 -16.32 8.46 4.12
CA ARG A 17 -17.40 9.33 4.61
C ARG A 17 -17.56 9.45 6.12
N HIS A 18 -16.84 8.72 6.96
CA HIS A 18 -17.00 8.85 8.42
C HIS A 18 -15.65 9.02 9.11
N GLY A 19 -15.46 10.24 9.64
CA GLY A 19 -14.32 10.61 10.46
C GLY A 19 -14.15 9.69 11.66
N LYS A 20 -13.16 8.81 11.58
CA LYS A 20 -12.35 8.46 12.73
C LYS A 20 -10.94 8.98 12.42
N LYS A 21 -10.46 9.91 13.24
CA LYS A 21 -9.03 10.24 13.33
C LYS A 21 -8.29 9.00 13.83
N GLY A 22 -8.10 8.02 12.95
CA GLY A 22 -7.14 6.97 13.15
C GLY A 22 -5.76 7.60 13.17
N ASN A 23 -4.99 7.30 14.21
CA ASN A 23 -3.56 7.63 14.30
C ASN A 23 -2.95 7.41 12.91
N GLY A 24 -2.31 8.42 12.31
CA GLY A 24 -2.17 8.53 10.85
C GLY A 24 -1.82 7.24 10.10
N LEU A 25 -0.95 6.39 10.67
CA LEU A 25 -0.56 5.09 10.11
C LEU A 25 -1.68 4.03 10.03
N ASN A 26 -2.61 3.99 11.00
CA ASN A 26 -3.73 3.05 10.99
C ASN A 26 -4.66 3.30 9.81
N SER A 27 -4.90 4.57 9.47
CA SER A 27 -5.71 4.95 8.31
C SER A 27 -5.05 4.50 6.99
N TYR A 28 -3.71 4.62 6.89
CA TYR A 28 -2.99 4.03 5.75
C TYR A 28 -3.14 2.50 5.72
N TRP A 29 -3.02 1.82 6.87
CA TRP A 29 -3.15 0.37 6.94
C TRP A 29 -4.52 -0.12 6.50
N GLU A 30 -5.61 0.51 6.96
CA GLU A 30 -6.98 0.13 6.59
C GLU A 30 -7.20 0.20 5.07
N LEU A 31 -6.67 1.24 4.42
CA LEU A 31 -6.77 1.40 2.97
C LEU A 31 -5.88 0.42 2.21
N VAL A 32 -4.65 0.21 2.66
CA VAL A 32 -3.74 -0.82 2.14
C VAL A 32 -4.40 -2.20 2.24
N GLN A 33 -4.97 -2.52 3.40
CA GLN A 33 -5.65 -3.78 3.64
C GLN A 33 -6.87 -3.95 2.72
N ALA A 34 -7.76 -2.95 2.66
CA ALA A 34 -8.96 -3.01 1.84
C ALA A 34 -8.66 -3.17 0.35
N ARG A 35 -7.57 -2.57 -0.14
CA ARG A 35 -7.25 -2.53 -1.57
C ARG A 35 -6.36 -3.68 -2.04
N ILE A 36 -5.41 -4.09 -1.21
CA ILE A 36 -4.37 -5.05 -1.59
C ILE A 36 -4.69 -6.46 -1.11
N CYS A 37 -5.21 -6.64 0.11
CA CYS A 37 -5.45 -7.98 0.65
C CYS A 37 -6.41 -8.84 -0.22
N PRO A 38 -7.47 -8.29 -0.85
CA PRO A 38 -8.29 -9.07 -1.78
C PRO A 38 -7.56 -9.54 -3.05
N LYS A 39 -6.45 -8.88 -3.41
CA LYS A 39 -5.59 -9.20 -4.56
C LYS A 39 -4.30 -9.92 -4.15
N CYS A 40 -4.08 -10.10 -2.85
CA CYS A 40 -2.87 -10.67 -2.30
C CYS A 40 -2.80 -12.16 -2.64
N TYR A 41 -1.66 -12.63 -3.15
CA TYR A 41 -1.44 -14.05 -3.44
C TYR A 41 -1.58 -14.91 -2.18
N SER A 42 -1.12 -14.39 -1.04
CA SER A 42 -1.24 -15.04 0.28
C SER A 42 -2.58 -14.72 0.98
N GLY A 43 -3.56 -14.15 0.29
CA GLY A 43 -4.87 -13.80 0.84
C GLY A 43 -5.98 -14.74 0.40
N ASP A 44 -7.12 -14.68 1.10
CA ASP A 44 -8.31 -15.48 0.81
C ASP A 44 -9.24 -14.87 -0.27
N LYS A 45 -8.76 -13.84 -0.97
CA LYS A 45 -9.53 -12.97 -1.89
C LYS A 45 -10.69 -12.19 -1.28
N ARG A 46 -10.96 -12.34 0.02
CA ARG A 46 -11.98 -11.57 0.78
C ARG A 46 -11.37 -10.49 1.67
N GLY A 47 -10.04 -10.33 1.62
CA GLY A 47 -9.29 -9.35 2.40
C GLY A 47 -8.63 -9.92 3.66
N ASN A 48 -8.75 -11.22 3.92
CA ASN A 48 -8.05 -11.87 5.03
C ASN A 48 -6.67 -12.35 4.58
N CYS A 49 -5.66 -12.13 5.42
CA CYS A 49 -4.31 -12.61 5.19
C CYS A 49 -4.16 -14.05 5.71
N MET A 50 -3.66 -14.95 4.88
CA MET A 50 -3.48 -16.38 5.21
C MET A 50 -2.03 -16.75 5.51
N ILE A 51 -1.20 -15.77 5.89
CA ILE A 51 0.15 -16.05 6.39
C ILE A 51 0.08 -16.82 7.72
N SER A 52 1.07 -17.67 7.97
CA SER A 52 1.16 -18.51 9.16
C SER A 52 1.07 -17.69 10.45
N ALA A 53 0.41 -18.26 11.47
CA ALA A 53 0.37 -17.70 12.80
C ALA A 53 1.81 -17.45 13.31
N GLY A 54 2.09 -16.21 13.74
CA GLY A 54 3.43 -15.78 14.16
C GLY A 54 4.25 -15.03 13.10
N SER A 55 3.75 -14.90 11.87
CA SER A 55 4.37 -14.07 10.84
C SER A 55 3.58 -12.78 10.62
N GLU A 56 4.26 -11.64 10.55
CA GLU A 56 3.65 -10.37 10.19
C GLU A 56 3.70 -10.14 8.66
N CYS A 57 2.64 -9.55 8.11
CA CYS A 57 2.62 -9.14 6.72
C CYS A 57 3.68 -8.07 6.47
N SER A 58 4.57 -8.27 5.49
CA SER A 58 5.63 -7.29 5.20
C SER A 58 5.10 -5.89 4.86
N LEU A 59 3.93 -5.78 4.25
CA LEU A 59 3.29 -4.48 4.00
C LEU A 59 2.89 -3.76 5.31
N ARG A 60 2.54 -4.52 6.36
CA ARG A 60 2.20 -3.97 7.67
C ARG A 60 3.46 -3.63 8.46
N ALA A 61 4.43 -4.55 8.48
CA ALA A 61 5.69 -4.39 9.20
C ALA A 61 6.46 -3.15 8.72
N PHE A 62 6.54 -2.93 7.40
CA PHE A 62 7.24 -1.80 6.80
C PHE A 62 6.34 -0.59 6.49
N LEU A 63 5.10 -0.58 6.98
CA LEU A 63 4.15 0.49 6.66
C LEU A 63 4.69 1.90 6.99
N PRO A 64 5.32 2.15 8.15
CA PRO A 64 5.85 3.48 8.47
C PRO A 64 6.88 3.96 7.44
N GLU A 65 7.83 3.11 7.07
CA GLU A 65 8.91 3.40 6.14
C GLU A 65 8.40 3.57 4.72
N ILE A 66 7.42 2.76 4.31
CA ILE A 66 6.75 2.87 3.01
C ILE A 66 6.06 4.23 2.89
N VAL A 67 5.22 4.59 3.85
CA VAL A 67 4.46 5.85 3.83
C VAL A 67 5.41 7.04 3.84
N THR A 68 6.43 7.02 4.70
CA THR A 68 7.44 8.08 4.78
C THR A 68 8.20 8.23 3.47
N THR A 69 8.65 7.10 2.89
CA THR A 69 9.40 7.10 1.64
C THR A 69 8.58 7.69 0.49
N ILE A 70 7.34 7.25 0.31
CA ILE A 70 6.45 7.72 -0.76
C ILE A 70 6.12 9.21 -0.58
N ASN A 71 5.84 9.65 0.64
CA ASN A 71 5.47 11.04 0.90
C ASN A 71 6.59 12.04 0.59
N ASN A 72 7.85 11.63 0.70
CA ASN A 72 9.03 12.45 0.41
C ASN A 72 9.37 12.54 -1.08
N ILE A 73 8.66 11.82 -1.95
CA ILE A 73 8.91 11.83 -3.40
C ILE A 73 8.10 12.95 -4.05
N HIS A 74 8.79 13.70 -4.92
CA HIS A 74 8.25 14.79 -5.73
C HIS A 74 8.55 14.52 -7.21
N SER A 75 8.09 13.37 -7.70
CA SER A 75 8.34 12.93 -9.08
C SER A 75 7.10 12.28 -9.66
N HIS A 76 6.87 12.46 -10.96
CA HIS A 76 5.84 11.74 -11.70
C HIS A 76 6.33 10.38 -12.23
N SER A 77 7.61 10.05 -12.02
CA SER A 77 8.21 8.80 -12.49
C SER A 77 7.93 7.66 -11.52
N TYR A 78 7.27 6.60 -12.00
CA TYR A 78 7.11 5.35 -11.24
C TYR A 78 8.45 4.77 -10.79
N GLN A 79 9.51 4.87 -11.61
CA GLN A 79 10.83 4.35 -11.26
C GLN A 79 11.43 5.05 -10.03
N ALA A 80 11.18 6.35 -9.86
CA ALA A 80 11.64 7.08 -8.68
C ALA A 80 11.05 6.50 -7.38
N TYR A 81 9.79 6.07 -7.41
CA TYR A 81 9.16 5.38 -6.28
C TYR A 81 9.78 4.01 -6.02
N VAL A 82 9.99 3.21 -7.07
CA VAL A 82 10.59 1.87 -6.94
C VAL A 82 12.00 1.95 -6.36
N GLU A 83 12.84 2.85 -6.88
CA GLU A 83 14.21 3.06 -6.41
C GLU A 83 14.23 3.51 -4.94
N ALA A 84 13.40 4.49 -4.58
CA ALA A 84 13.32 4.98 -3.21
C ALA A 84 12.85 3.89 -2.24
N LEU A 85 11.83 3.10 -2.60
CA LEU A 85 11.36 1.99 -1.77
C LEU A 85 12.44 0.90 -1.61
N ARG A 86 13.21 0.62 -2.66
CA ARG A 86 14.34 -0.33 -2.56
C ARG A 86 15.48 0.20 -1.69
N ASN A 87 15.76 1.50 -1.74
CA ASN A 87 16.85 2.10 -0.98
C ASN A 87 16.50 2.36 0.49
N ASN A 88 15.24 2.65 0.79
CA ASN A 88 14.81 3.07 2.14
C ASN A 88 14.07 1.97 2.90
N VAL A 89 13.35 1.07 2.20
CA VAL A 89 12.57 0.00 2.82
C VAL A 89 13.29 -1.33 2.69
N CYS A 90 13.67 -1.73 1.47
CA CYS A 90 14.30 -3.04 1.27
C CYS A 90 15.67 -3.16 1.94
N ILE A 91 16.36 -2.05 2.25
CA ILE A 91 17.62 -2.07 3.01
C ILE A 91 17.49 -2.70 4.40
N ASN A 92 16.31 -2.61 5.00
CA ASN A 92 16.00 -3.16 6.32
C ASN A 92 15.36 -4.55 6.25
N CYS A 93 15.37 -5.19 5.07
CA CYS A 93 14.76 -6.51 4.89
C CYS A 93 15.81 -7.62 5.04
N ASP A 94 15.53 -8.59 5.91
CA ASP A 94 16.46 -9.69 6.27
C ASP A 94 16.92 -10.54 5.07
N VAL A 95 16.16 -10.55 3.98
CA VAL A 95 16.47 -11.32 2.77
C VAL A 95 17.23 -10.52 1.71
N ARG A 96 17.52 -9.24 1.93
CA ARG A 96 18.35 -8.43 1.03
C ARG A 96 19.82 -8.68 1.37
N ARG A 97 20.61 -9.01 0.36
CA ARG A 97 22.05 -9.20 0.49
C ARG A 97 22.80 -7.87 0.45
N PRO A 98 24.06 -7.81 0.97
CA PRO A 98 24.87 -6.59 0.94
C PRO A 98 25.13 -6.04 -0.47
N ASP A 99 25.13 -6.90 -1.49
CA ASP A 99 25.26 -6.53 -2.91
C ASP A 99 23.97 -5.92 -3.51
N GLY A 100 22.91 -5.77 -2.71
CA GLY A 100 21.61 -5.23 -3.14
C GLY A 100 20.65 -6.26 -3.75
N THR A 101 21.08 -7.50 -3.98
CA THR A 101 20.25 -8.57 -4.54
C THR A 101 19.20 -9.06 -3.54
N CYS A 102 18.12 -9.67 -4.06
CA CYS A 102 17.05 -10.21 -3.22
C CYS A 102 16.35 -11.33 -3.96
N TRP A 103 16.54 -12.55 -3.44
CA TRP A 103 16.00 -13.75 -4.05
C TRP A 103 14.46 -13.72 -4.14
N LYS A 104 13.76 -13.10 -3.16
CA LYS A 104 12.29 -12.95 -3.21
C LYS A 104 11.83 -12.07 -4.36
N ARG A 105 12.60 -11.06 -4.76
CA ARG A 105 12.25 -10.23 -5.93
C ARG A 105 12.50 -10.99 -7.22
N GLU A 106 13.64 -11.67 -7.30
CA GLU A 106 14.01 -12.50 -8.46
C GLU A 106 12.99 -13.63 -8.71
N ALA A 107 12.47 -14.23 -7.64
CA ALA A 107 11.43 -15.26 -7.69
C ALA A 107 9.99 -14.72 -7.82
N LEU A 108 9.79 -13.39 -7.86
CA LEU A 108 8.45 -12.75 -7.86
C LEU A 108 7.58 -13.09 -6.62
N GLU A 109 8.22 -13.41 -5.51
CA GLU A 109 7.61 -13.76 -4.22
C GLU A 109 7.59 -12.60 -3.22
N CYS A 110 8.24 -11.49 -3.53
CA CYS A 110 8.23 -10.31 -2.68
C CYS A 110 6.86 -9.61 -2.75
N ALA A 111 6.05 -9.74 -1.70
CA ALA A 111 4.75 -9.08 -1.62
C ALA A 111 4.86 -7.55 -1.79
N LEU A 112 5.87 -6.93 -1.20
CA LEU A 112 6.09 -5.48 -1.32
C LEU A 112 6.36 -5.07 -2.78
N ASP A 113 7.31 -5.72 -3.46
CA ASP A 113 7.67 -5.40 -4.85
C ASP A 113 6.51 -5.70 -5.82
N ARG A 114 5.81 -6.83 -5.63
CA ARG A 114 4.65 -7.22 -6.43
C ARG A 114 3.49 -6.23 -6.35
N TYR A 115 3.30 -5.59 -5.20
CA TYR A 115 2.19 -4.66 -4.97
C TYR A 115 2.59 -3.19 -4.96
N TYR A 116 3.83 -2.84 -5.35
CA TYR A 116 4.27 -1.43 -5.42
C TYR A 116 3.29 -0.51 -6.14
N PRO A 117 2.76 -0.84 -7.34
CA PRO A 117 1.80 0.04 -8.01
C PRO A 117 0.58 0.37 -7.14
N LEU A 118 0.02 -0.64 -6.45
CA LEU A 118 -1.15 -0.45 -5.59
C LEU A 118 -0.82 0.29 -4.30
N VAL A 119 0.34 0.01 -3.70
CA VAL A 119 0.81 0.69 -2.49
C VAL A 119 1.04 2.18 -2.77
N ILE A 120 1.79 2.50 -3.82
CA ILE A 120 2.11 3.87 -4.23
C ILE A 120 0.82 4.65 -4.49
N GLU A 121 -0.09 4.08 -5.29
CA GLU A 121 -1.35 4.73 -5.60
C GLU A 121 -2.22 4.96 -4.35
N THR A 122 -2.20 4.04 -3.39
CA THR A 122 -2.98 4.17 -2.15
C THR A 122 -2.42 5.29 -1.27
N VAL A 123 -1.11 5.37 -1.10
CA VAL A 123 -0.48 6.39 -0.27
C VAL A 123 -0.61 7.78 -0.90
N GLU A 124 -0.40 7.91 -2.22
CA GLU A 124 -0.56 9.20 -2.93
C GLU A 124 -2.01 9.71 -2.88
N ARG A 125 -3.01 8.83 -2.92
CA ARG A 125 -4.43 9.23 -2.72
C ARG A 125 -4.66 9.84 -1.34
N VAL A 126 -4.18 9.19 -0.28
CA VAL A 126 -4.31 9.73 1.09
C VAL A 126 -3.60 11.07 1.23
N LYS A 127 -2.40 11.20 0.64
CA LYS A 127 -1.65 12.47 0.61
C LYS A 127 -2.43 13.58 -0.10
N ALA A 128 -3.15 13.25 -1.19
CA ALA A 128 -4.00 14.19 -1.91
C ALA A 128 -5.26 14.59 -1.10
N ASP A 129 -5.94 13.62 -0.48
CA ASP A 129 -7.12 13.86 0.34
C ASP A 129 -6.80 14.78 1.53
N VAL A 130 -5.68 14.53 2.23
CA VAL A 130 -5.21 15.39 3.33
C VAL A 130 -4.88 16.82 2.86
N ARG A 131 -4.33 16.98 1.65
CA ARG A 131 -4.07 18.32 1.07
C ARG A 131 -5.38 19.02 0.74
N ASN A 132 -6.35 18.30 0.20
CA ASN A 132 -7.66 18.85 -0.17
C ASN A 132 -8.44 19.32 1.08
N ASP A 133 -8.45 18.53 2.15
CA ASP A 133 -9.11 18.90 3.41
C ASP A 133 -8.49 20.17 4.04
N ARG A 134 -7.16 20.29 4.01
CA ARG A 134 -6.45 21.47 4.52
C ARG A 134 -6.76 22.72 3.69
N PHE A 135 -6.93 22.57 2.38
CA PHE A 135 -7.32 23.67 1.51
C PHE A 135 -8.74 24.16 1.85
N VAL A 136 -9.71 23.25 1.99
CA VAL A 136 -11.11 23.58 2.36
C VAL A 136 -11.20 24.33 3.70
N GLN A 137 -10.36 23.95 4.69
CA GLN A 137 -10.30 24.62 6.00
C GLN A 137 -9.67 26.01 5.99
N THR A 138 -8.92 26.38 4.95
CA THR A 138 -8.22 27.68 4.87
C THR A 138 -9.00 28.72 4.04
N VAL A 139 -10.00 28.27 3.27
CA VAL A 139 -10.84 29.13 2.40
C VAL A 139 -12.27 29.32 2.94
N SER A 140 -12.54 28.82 4.17
CA SER A 140 -13.78 29.05 4.92
C SER A 140 -13.52 30.04 6.07
#